data_AF-A0A934WPG5-F1
#
_entry.id   AF-A0A934WPG5-F1
#
_cell.length_a   1.000
_cell.length_b   1.000
_cell.length_c   1.000
_cell.angle_alpha   90.00
_cell.angle_beta   90.00
_cell.angle_gamma   90.00
#
_symmetry.space_group_name_H-M   'P 1'
#
loop_
_entity.id
_entity.type
_entity.pdbx_description
1 polymer ?
#
loop_
_entity_poly.entity_id
_entity_poly.type
_entity_poly.pdbx_seq_one_letter_code
_entity_poly.pdbx_strand_id
1 'polypeptide(L)'
;MKADPSSQLTPPMPDEGVPVSVKIRERLVAARKRFHSNDNIADFIEPGEMDALLSEVEQKMQTVLDSMVIDTTSDHNTADTARRVAKMYLNEVFRGRYVKQPSITQFPNAEHLNELMIVGPITVRSACSHHLCPVIGKLWVGVMPNEHTNVIGLSKYARLAEWIMGRPQIQEEAVVQLADLIMERTQPDGLAIVMEARHYCMAWRGVKDLDSKMINSVMRGAFLKDPALRREFLALIPQKD
;
A
#
# COMPACT_ATOMS: atom_id res chain seq x y z
N MET A 1 50.17 7.75 42.22
CA MET A 1 48.86 7.10 42.42
C MET A 1 47.80 7.97 41.79
N LYS A 2 47.06 7.37 40.83
CA LYS A 2 45.72 7.69 40.32
C LYS A 2 45.34 9.13 39.96
N ALA A 3 45.02 9.26 38.67
CA ALA A 3 44.30 10.36 38.04
C ALA A 3 42.93 10.58 38.68
N ASP A 4 42.52 11.85 38.74
CA ASP A 4 41.14 12.27 38.94
C ASP A 4 40.60 12.75 37.59
N PRO A 5 39.78 11.96 36.87
CA PRO A 5 39.17 12.42 35.63
C PRO A 5 37.92 13.20 35.98
N SER A 6 37.97 14.49 35.67
CA SER A 6 36.81 15.37 35.54
C SER A 6 35.60 14.64 34.97
N SER A 7 34.54 14.47 35.77
CA SER A 7 33.25 14.00 35.31
C SER A 7 32.65 15.05 34.38
N GLN A 8 32.97 14.96 33.09
CA GLN A 8 32.21 15.63 32.04
C GLN A 8 30.82 14.99 32.06
N LEU A 9 29.87 15.70 32.66
CA LEU A 9 28.45 15.45 32.48
C LEU A 9 28.18 15.63 30.99
N THR A 10 28.02 14.52 30.27
CA THR A 10 27.41 14.50 28.95
C THR A 10 26.05 15.19 29.07
N PRO A 11 25.73 16.18 28.21
CA PRO A 11 24.38 16.72 28.20
C PRO A 11 23.40 15.59 27.88
N PRO A 12 22.22 15.53 28.52
CA PRO A 12 21.23 14.53 28.19
C PRO A 12 20.92 14.64 26.69
N MET A 13 20.97 13.50 25.99
CA MET A 13 20.48 13.43 24.62
C MET A 13 19.00 13.87 24.66
N PRO A 14 18.52 14.72 23.73
CA PRO A 14 17.26 15.46 23.94
C PRO A 14 15.98 14.62 23.97
N ASP A 15 16.07 13.28 23.92
CA ASP A 15 15.01 12.47 23.34
C ASP A 15 14.92 11.02 23.88
N GLU A 16 15.46 10.77 25.08
CA GLU A 16 15.24 9.51 25.80
C GLU A 16 13.80 9.47 26.33
N GLY A 17 12.96 8.62 25.74
CA GLY A 17 11.63 8.27 26.26
C GLY A 17 10.44 8.64 25.38
N VAL A 18 10.62 9.46 24.33
CA VAL A 18 9.55 9.76 23.38
C VAL A 18 9.37 8.58 22.40
N PRO A 19 8.17 7.98 22.27
CA PRO A 19 7.93 6.90 21.32
C PRO A 19 8.23 7.33 19.88
N VAL A 20 8.85 6.45 19.08
CA VAL A 20 9.23 6.79 17.70
C VAL A 20 8.02 7.16 16.83
N SER A 21 6.85 6.56 17.10
CA SER A 21 5.63 6.94 16.39
C SER A 21 5.20 8.39 16.66
N VAL A 22 5.56 8.98 17.81
CA VAL A 22 5.33 10.38 18.13
C VAL A 22 6.26 11.27 17.31
N LYS A 23 7.56 10.95 17.27
CA LYS A 23 8.56 11.68 16.46
C LYS A 23 8.20 11.70 14.97
N ILE A 24 7.75 10.56 14.42
CA ILE A 24 7.28 10.47 13.03
C ILE A 24 6.06 11.39 12.82
N ARG A 25 5.10 11.40 13.75
CA ARG A 25 3.90 12.26 13.68
C ARG A 25 4.25 13.73 13.77
N GLU A 26 5.16 14.13 14.65
CA GLU A 26 5.61 15.51 14.77
C GLU A 26 6.22 16.01 13.46
N ARG A 27 7.07 15.21 12.81
CA ARG A 27 7.62 15.53 11.48
C ARG A 27 6.53 15.67 10.41
N LEU A 28 5.54 14.76 10.39
CA LEU A 28 4.39 14.84 9.47
C LEU A 28 3.56 16.12 9.70
N VAL A 29 3.27 16.46 10.96
CA VAL A 29 2.50 17.66 11.33
C VAL A 29 3.27 18.94 11.00
N ALA A 30 4.56 18.99 11.33
CA ALA A 30 5.43 20.13 11.01
C ALA A 30 5.49 20.40 9.49
N ALA A 31 5.52 19.34 8.68
CA ALA A 31 5.48 19.43 7.22
C ALA A 31 4.06 19.64 6.64
N ARG A 32 3.03 19.75 7.48
CA ARG A 32 1.61 19.82 7.08
C ARG A 32 1.20 18.69 6.14
N LYS A 33 1.79 17.51 6.33
CA LYS A 33 1.53 16.33 5.50
C LYS A 33 0.38 15.51 6.08
N ARG A 34 -0.58 15.15 5.23
CA ARG A 34 -1.66 14.21 5.57
C ARG A 34 -1.10 12.80 5.80
N PHE A 35 -1.60 12.10 6.81
CA PHE A 35 -1.16 10.74 7.18
C PHE A 35 -2.33 9.78 7.46
N HIS A 36 -3.43 9.87 6.70
CA HIS A 36 -4.54 8.91 6.70
C HIS A 36 -4.02 7.50 6.43
N SER A 37 -4.79 6.45 6.73
CA SER A 37 -4.31 5.06 6.64
C SER A 37 -3.72 4.68 5.28
N ASN A 38 -4.29 5.21 4.19
CA ASN A 38 -3.85 4.93 2.82
C ASN A 38 -2.77 5.89 2.28
N ASP A 39 -2.32 6.85 3.07
CA ASP A 39 -1.17 7.68 2.70
C ASP A 39 0.15 6.90 2.78
N ASN A 40 1.13 7.30 1.99
CA ASN A 40 2.52 6.90 2.18
C ASN A 40 3.23 7.94 3.04
N ILE A 41 4.04 7.46 4.00
CA ILE A 41 4.79 8.31 4.93
C ILE A 41 6.29 8.01 4.90
N ALA A 42 6.78 7.30 3.87
CA ALA A 42 8.15 6.79 3.81
C ALA A 42 9.22 7.90 3.89
N ASP A 43 8.92 9.10 3.40
CA ASP A 43 9.85 10.23 3.46
C ASP A 43 9.99 10.85 4.87
N PHE A 44 9.18 10.43 5.83
CA PHE A 44 9.19 10.90 7.23
C PHE A 44 9.74 9.85 8.20
N ILE A 45 10.32 8.77 7.66
CA ILE A 45 10.92 7.68 8.44
C ILE A 45 12.42 7.74 8.23
N GLU A 46 13.14 7.93 9.32
CA GLU A 46 14.60 7.96 9.37
C GLU A 46 15.20 6.54 9.52
N PRO A 47 16.49 6.36 9.15
CA PRO A 47 17.18 5.09 9.33
C PRO A 47 17.08 4.59 10.78
N GLY A 48 16.75 3.30 10.95
CA GLY A 48 16.58 2.65 12.26
C GLY A 48 15.20 2.84 12.91
N GLU A 49 14.39 3.81 12.47
CA GLU A 49 13.08 4.05 13.08
C GLU A 49 12.05 2.96 12.76
N MET A 50 12.18 2.25 11.64
CA MET A 50 11.30 1.12 11.35
C MET A 50 11.43 -0.01 12.37
N ASP A 51 12.64 -0.29 12.85
CA ASP A 51 12.86 -1.32 13.85
C ASP A 51 12.32 -0.87 15.21
N ALA A 52 12.54 0.39 15.59
CA ALA A 52 11.96 0.97 16.79
C ALA A 52 10.42 0.99 16.73
N LEU A 53 9.84 1.33 15.57
CA LEU A 53 8.39 1.39 15.39
C LEU A 53 7.78 -0.01 15.48
N LEU A 54 8.50 -1.00 14.96
CA LEU A 54 8.12 -2.39 15.09
C LEU A 54 8.09 -2.84 16.55
N SER A 55 9.11 -2.51 17.34
CA SER A 55 9.12 -2.83 18.78
C SER A 55 7.99 -2.13 19.52
N GLU A 56 7.69 -0.88 19.15
CA GLU A 56 6.57 -0.13 19.70
C GLU A 56 5.21 -0.78 19.36
N VAL A 57 5.00 -1.20 18.10
CA VAL A 57 3.75 -1.86 17.68
C VAL A 57 3.61 -3.24 18.32
N GLU A 58 4.70 -4.00 18.43
CA GLU A 58 4.72 -5.28 19.13
C GLU A 58 4.26 -5.15 20.58
N GLN A 59 4.82 -4.21 21.34
CA GLN A 59 4.40 -3.97 22.73
C GLN A 59 2.90 -3.64 22.83
N LYS A 60 2.39 -2.81 21.91
CA LYS A 60 0.96 -2.47 21.86
C LYS A 60 0.09 -3.67 21.48
N MET A 61 0.55 -4.51 20.56
CA MET A 61 -0.16 -5.74 20.19
C MET A 61 -0.18 -6.75 21.34
N GLN A 62 0.88 -6.82 22.14
CA GLN A 62 0.90 -7.65 23.35
C GLN A 62 -0.19 -7.19 24.33
N THR A 63 -0.29 -5.87 24.59
CA THR A 63 -1.35 -5.32 25.45
C THR A 63 -2.76 -5.64 24.93
N VAL A 64 -2.95 -5.70 23.60
CA VAL A 64 -4.22 -6.13 23.00
C VAL A 64 -4.50 -7.62 23.28
N LEU A 65 -3.50 -8.49 23.16
CA LEU A 65 -3.63 -9.92 23.48
C LEU A 65 -3.94 -10.14 24.97
N ASP A 66 -3.23 -9.42 25.85
CA ASP A 66 -3.46 -9.47 27.30
C ASP A 66 -4.88 -9.03 27.66
N SER A 67 -5.37 -7.96 27.01
CA SER A 67 -6.73 -7.44 27.20
C SER A 67 -7.82 -8.42 26.73
N MET A 68 -7.49 -9.28 25.76
CA MET A 68 -8.37 -10.38 25.31
C MET A 68 -8.24 -11.63 26.19
N VAL A 69 -7.44 -11.59 27.26
CA VAL A 69 -7.18 -12.71 28.19
C VAL A 69 -6.60 -13.93 27.45
N ILE A 70 -5.72 -13.68 26.48
CA ILE A 70 -4.98 -14.74 25.77
C ILE A 70 -3.68 -15.01 26.51
N ASP A 71 -3.48 -16.25 26.96
CA ASP A 71 -2.25 -16.66 27.65
C ASP A 71 -1.09 -16.81 26.66
N THR A 72 -0.38 -15.73 26.38
CA THR A 72 0.85 -15.77 25.55
C THR A 72 2.09 -16.19 26.34
N THR A 73 1.97 -16.47 27.65
CA THR A 73 3.11 -16.85 28.49
C THR A 73 3.30 -18.36 28.49
N SER A 74 2.22 -19.12 28.61
CA SER A 74 2.27 -20.58 28.69
C SER A 74 1.88 -21.27 27.37
N ASP A 75 1.14 -20.61 26.47
CA ASP A 75 0.82 -21.17 25.15
C ASP A 75 1.92 -20.90 24.12
N HIS A 76 2.67 -21.95 23.80
CA HIS A 76 3.71 -21.95 22.78
C HIS A 76 3.24 -21.49 21.39
N ASN A 77 1.95 -21.61 21.05
CA ASN A 77 1.44 -21.17 19.76
C ASN A 77 1.33 -19.66 19.68
N THR A 78 0.98 -19.01 20.79
CA THR A 78 0.67 -17.57 20.81
C THR A 78 1.79 -16.68 21.36
N ALA A 79 2.85 -17.25 21.94
CA ALA A 79 3.99 -16.53 22.52
C ALA A 79 4.55 -15.37 21.66
N ASP A 80 4.85 -15.60 20.37
CA ASP A 80 5.39 -14.55 19.48
C ASP A 80 4.33 -13.84 18.63
N THR A 81 3.03 -13.96 18.96
CA THR A 81 1.96 -13.42 18.10
C THR A 81 2.05 -11.91 17.95
N ALA A 82 2.34 -11.18 19.02
CA ALA A 82 2.49 -9.73 18.99
C ALA A 82 3.58 -9.30 17.99
N ARG A 83 4.75 -9.94 18.05
CA ARG A 83 5.88 -9.72 17.13
C ARG A 83 5.50 -10.02 15.69
N ARG A 84 4.85 -11.16 15.45
CA ARG A 84 4.42 -11.60 14.11
C ARG A 84 3.40 -10.63 13.50
N VAL A 85 2.42 -10.17 14.29
CA VAL A 85 1.42 -9.21 13.82
C VAL A 85 2.05 -7.84 13.54
N ALA A 86 2.94 -7.36 14.39
CA ALA A 86 3.67 -6.10 14.16
C ALA A 86 4.49 -6.15 12.87
N LYS A 87 5.24 -7.24 12.66
CA LYS A 87 6.00 -7.47 11.42
C LYS A 87 5.08 -7.55 10.20
N MET A 88 3.99 -8.32 10.30
CA MET A 88 3.00 -8.45 9.23
C MET A 88 2.47 -7.07 8.81
N TYR A 89 2.04 -6.23 9.75
CA TYR A 89 1.54 -4.90 9.43
C TYR A 89 2.60 -3.98 8.84
N LEU A 90 3.76 -3.84 9.47
CA LEU A 90 4.75 -2.84 9.05
C LEU A 90 5.55 -3.25 7.81
N ASN A 91 5.92 -4.53 7.72
CA ASN A 91 6.89 -5.00 6.74
C ASN A 91 6.26 -5.80 5.59
N GLU A 92 5.00 -6.23 5.72
CA GLU A 92 4.36 -7.10 4.75
C GLU A 92 3.09 -6.44 4.18
N VAL A 93 1.95 -6.51 4.88
CA VAL A 93 0.65 -6.12 4.31
C VAL A 93 0.45 -4.61 4.19
N PHE A 94 1.10 -3.79 5.04
CA PHE A 94 1.09 -2.33 4.91
C PHE A 94 2.43 -1.74 4.50
N ARG A 95 3.32 -2.56 3.91
CA ARG A 95 4.65 -2.14 3.48
C ARG A 95 4.62 -0.91 2.57
N GLY A 96 3.61 -0.82 1.69
CA GLY A 96 3.38 0.29 0.77
C GLY A 96 3.13 1.64 1.44
N ARG A 97 2.88 1.69 2.75
CA ARG A 97 2.81 2.91 3.56
C ARG A 97 4.18 3.41 3.99
N TYR A 98 5.13 2.50 4.20
CA TYR A 98 6.42 2.78 4.86
C TYR A 98 7.61 2.79 3.91
N VAL A 99 7.45 2.32 2.68
CA VAL A 99 8.52 2.29 1.67
C VAL A 99 8.29 3.30 0.56
N LYS A 100 9.37 3.85 0.02
CA LYS A 100 9.29 4.77 -1.13
C LYS A 100 8.69 4.08 -2.35
N GLN A 101 8.09 4.88 -3.21
CA GLN A 101 7.53 4.39 -4.47
C GLN A 101 8.58 3.64 -5.29
N PRO A 102 8.25 2.49 -5.90
CA PRO A 102 9.18 1.78 -6.77
C PRO A 102 9.52 2.59 -8.03
N SER A 103 10.75 2.42 -8.53
CA SER A 103 11.19 3.03 -9.78
C SER A 103 10.48 2.44 -10.99
N ILE A 104 10.03 3.33 -11.88
CA ILE A 104 9.39 2.99 -13.14
C ILE A 104 10.48 2.97 -14.21
N THR A 105 10.72 1.78 -14.77
CA THR A 105 11.63 1.64 -15.90
C THR A 105 10.80 1.83 -17.17
N GLN A 106 11.25 2.76 -18.01
CA GLN A 106 10.62 3.12 -19.28
C GLN A 106 11.55 2.71 -20.43
N PHE A 107 10.96 2.36 -21.56
CA PHE A 107 11.64 1.99 -22.80
C PHE A 107 11.15 2.89 -23.93
N PRO A 108 12.02 3.33 -24.86
CA PRO A 108 11.60 4.10 -26.01
C PRO A 108 10.53 3.36 -26.80
N ASN A 109 9.47 4.07 -27.19
CA ASN A 109 8.46 3.54 -28.10
C ASN A 109 8.96 3.61 -29.55
N ALA A 110 9.97 2.79 -29.87
CA ALA A 110 10.68 2.84 -31.16
C ALA A 110 9.77 2.54 -32.37
N GLU A 111 8.72 1.73 -32.16
CA GLU A 111 7.77 1.35 -33.19
C GLU A 111 6.50 2.22 -33.18
N HIS A 112 6.49 3.32 -32.42
CA HIS A 112 5.35 4.24 -32.30
C HIS A 112 4.02 3.54 -32.00
N LEU A 113 4.05 2.54 -31.12
CA LEU A 113 2.89 1.78 -30.69
C LEU A 113 1.79 2.73 -30.19
N ASN A 114 0.60 2.62 -30.77
CA ASN A 114 -0.59 3.43 -30.51
C ASN A 114 -1.86 2.57 -30.34
N GLU A 115 -1.69 1.27 -30.11
CA GLU A 115 -2.77 0.30 -29.95
C GLU A 115 -3.09 0.05 -28.47
N LEU A 116 -4.33 -0.40 -28.20
CA LEU A 116 -4.78 -0.76 -26.86
C LEU A 116 -3.90 -1.86 -26.25
N MET A 117 -3.30 -1.57 -25.10
CA MET A 117 -2.58 -2.55 -24.28
C MET A 117 -3.36 -2.87 -23.01
N ILE A 118 -3.46 -4.16 -22.66
CA ILE A 118 -4.10 -4.60 -21.41
C ILE A 118 -3.10 -5.39 -20.57
N VAL A 119 -2.95 -4.96 -19.31
CA VAL A 119 -2.11 -5.62 -18.32
C VAL A 119 -2.99 -6.20 -17.22
N GLY A 120 -3.04 -7.51 -17.11
CA GLY A 120 -3.75 -8.19 -16.04
C GLY A 120 -4.11 -9.65 -16.35
N PRO A 121 -4.76 -10.35 -15.41
CA PRO A 121 -5.11 -9.86 -14.08
C PRO A 121 -3.88 -9.74 -13.16
N ILE A 122 -3.75 -8.60 -12.49
CA ILE A 122 -2.81 -8.39 -11.38
C ILE A 122 -3.53 -8.84 -10.10
N THR A 123 -2.91 -9.72 -9.32
CA THR A 123 -3.43 -10.14 -8.01
C THR A 123 -3.41 -8.96 -7.04
N VAL A 124 -4.57 -8.63 -6.48
CA VAL A 124 -4.69 -7.62 -5.43
C VAL A 124 -4.72 -8.30 -4.06
N ARG A 125 -3.84 -7.85 -3.18
CA ARG A 125 -3.83 -8.16 -1.74
C ARG A 125 -3.74 -6.84 -1.00
N SER A 126 -4.80 -6.50 -0.27
CA SER A 126 -4.90 -5.28 0.53
C SER A 126 -5.66 -5.57 1.83
N ALA A 127 -5.94 -4.53 2.62
CA ALA A 127 -6.86 -4.61 3.74
C ALA A 127 -7.80 -3.39 3.77
N CYS A 128 -9.04 -3.60 4.17
CA CYS A 128 -10.01 -2.52 4.35
C CYS A 128 -9.55 -1.60 5.50
N SER A 129 -9.44 -0.30 5.25
CA SER A 129 -8.99 0.68 6.26
C SER A 129 -9.85 0.69 7.53
N HIS A 130 -11.14 0.33 7.43
CA HIS A 130 -12.08 0.37 8.56
C HIS A 130 -11.89 -0.78 9.56
N HIS A 131 -11.44 -1.95 9.11
CA HIS A 131 -11.39 -3.16 9.95
C HIS A 131 -10.04 -3.89 9.88
N LEU A 132 -9.13 -3.45 9.01
CA LEU A 132 -7.88 -4.13 8.66
C LEU A 132 -8.08 -5.58 8.17
N CYS A 133 -9.30 -5.95 7.78
CA CYS A 133 -9.60 -7.25 7.20
C CYS A 133 -9.14 -7.32 5.74
N PRO A 134 -8.72 -8.50 5.25
CA PRO A 134 -8.25 -8.66 3.88
C PRO A 134 -9.23 -8.19 2.81
N VAL A 135 -8.68 -7.58 1.76
CA VAL A 135 -9.35 -7.31 0.48
C VAL A 135 -8.55 -8.03 -0.59
N ILE A 136 -9.16 -9.05 -1.19
CA ILE A 136 -8.49 -9.95 -2.13
C ILE A 136 -9.21 -9.90 -3.47
N GLY A 137 -8.47 -9.67 -4.55
CA GLY A 137 -9.07 -9.41 -5.84
C GLY A 137 -8.14 -9.51 -7.03
N LYS A 138 -8.64 -9.02 -8.16
CA LYS A 138 -7.93 -8.92 -9.43
C LYS A 138 -8.10 -7.49 -9.97
N LEU A 139 -7.06 -7.03 -10.64
CA LEU A 139 -6.99 -5.71 -11.25
C LEU A 139 -6.54 -5.84 -12.70
N TRP A 140 -7.17 -5.10 -13.60
CA TRP A 140 -6.77 -4.96 -15.00
C TRP A 140 -6.51 -3.50 -15.31
N VAL A 141 -5.43 -3.24 -16.03
CA VAL A 141 -5.03 -1.90 -16.47
C VAL A 141 -5.04 -1.87 -18.00
N GLY A 142 -5.92 -1.09 -18.60
CA GLY A 142 -5.92 -0.77 -20.01
C GLY A 142 -5.17 0.54 -20.25
N VAL A 143 -4.27 0.55 -21.23
CA VAL A 143 -3.43 1.71 -21.57
C VAL A 143 -3.58 1.96 -23.05
N MET A 144 -3.91 3.20 -23.40
CA MET A 144 -3.86 3.69 -24.77
C MET A 144 -2.63 4.59 -24.88
N PRO A 145 -1.48 4.07 -25.36
CA PRO A 145 -0.26 4.86 -25.52
C PRO A 145 -0.43 5.89 -26.64
N ASN A 146 0.47 6.85 -26.70
CA ASN A 146 0.67 7.68 -27.90
C ASN A 146 2.07 7.48 -28.47
N GLU A 147 2.29 8.00 -29.67
CA GLU A 147 3.54 7.89 -30.43
C GLU A 147 4.76 8.50 -29.70
N HIS A 148 4.53 9.30 -28.67
CA HIS A 148 5.56 9.98 -27.87
C HIS A 148 5.72 9.38 -26.46
N THR A 149 4.85 8.46 -26.05
CA THR A 149 4.85 7.86 -24.72
C THR A 149 5.81 6.69 -24.69
N ASN A 150 6.78 6.72 -23.78
CA ASN A 150 7.63 5.56 -23.53
C ASN A 150 6.79 4.38 -23.01
N VAL A 151 7.16 3.17 -23.44
CA VAL A 151 6.55 1.94 -22.96
C VAL A 151 7.08 1.60 -21.58
N ILE A 152 6.19 1.22 -20.66
CA ILE A 152 6.59 0.77 -19.33
C ILE A 152 6.74 -0.75 -19.33
N GLY A 153 7.77 -1.26 -18.65
CA GLY A 153 7.87 -2.70 -18.39
C GLY A 153 6.63 -3.24 -17.66
N LEU A 154 6.07 -4.35 -18.15
CA LEU A 154 4.85 -4.98 -17.61
C LEU A 154 4.88 -5.18 -16.09
N SER A 155 6.04 -5.58 -15.54
CA SER A 155 6.23 -5.79 -14.10
C SER A 155 6.04 -4.54 -13.25
N LYS A 156 6.12 -3.34 -13.83
CA LYS A 156 5.98 -2.07 -13.09
C LYS A 156 4.53 -1.79 -12.73
N TYR A 157 3.56 -2.14 -13.57
CA TYR A 157 2.13 -2.04 -13.21
C TYR A 157 1.82 -2.86 -11.97
N ALA A 158 2.30 -4.11 -11.93
CA ALA A 158 2.14 -4.98 -10.77
C ALA A 158 2.81 -4.39 -9.51
N ARG A 159 4.03 -3.85 -9.62
CA ARG A 159 4.75 -3.23 -8.49
C ARG A 159 4.08 -1.95 -7.98
N LEU A 160 3.55 -1.11 -8.87
CA LEU A 160 2.81 0.10 -8.48
C LEU A 160 1.49 -0.27 -7.81
N ALA A 161 0.76 -1.24 -8.37
CA ALA A 161 -0.44 -1.78 -7.77
C ALA A 161 -0.16 -2.35 -6.38
N GLU A 162 0.87 -3.21 -6.22
CA GLU A 162 1.28 -3.75 -4.92
C GLU A 162 1.67 -2.66 -3.92
N TRP A 163 2.38 -1.62 -4.36
CA TRP A 163 2.78 -0.50 -3.49
C TRP A 163 1.59 0.34 -3.00
N ILE A 164 0.57 0.55 -3.84
CA ILE A 164 -0.67 1.23 -3.43
C ILE A 164 -1.53 0.31 -2.55
N MET A 165 -1.71 -0.95 -2.96
CA MET A 165 -2.58 -1.92 -2.29
C MET A 165 -1.99 -2.41 -0.97
N GLY A 166 -0.67 -2.35 -0.80
CA GLY A 166 0.05 -2.60 0.45
C GLY A 166 -0.13 -1.49 1.47
N ARG A 167 -1.35 -0.98 1.63
CA ARG A 167 -1.80 0.00 2.63
C ARG A 167 -3.21 -0.40 3.08
N PRO A 168 -3.68 0.03 4.26
CA PRO A 168 -5.09 -0.03 4.57
C PRO A 168 -5.86 0.92 3.64
N GLN A 169 -6.76 0.37 2.82
CA GLN A 169 -7.38 1.06 1.68
C GLN A 169 -8.91 1.10 1.76
N ILE A 170 -9.47 2.04 1.01
CA ILE A 170 -10.84 2.02 0.48
C ILE A 170 -10.70 1.72 -1.02
N GLN A 171 -11.44 0.76 -1.56
CA GLN A 171 -11.21 0.26 -2.94
C GLN A 171 -11.41 1.36 -3.98
N GLU A 172 -12.38 2.23 -3.77
CA GLU A 172 -12.68 3.41 -4.58
C GLU A 172 -11.47 4.34 -4.67
N GLU A 173 -10.88 4.67 -3.53
CA GLU A 173 -9.71 5.55 -3.45
C GLU A 173 -8.45 4.88 -4.00
N ALA A 174 -8.24 3.59 -3.72
CA ALA A 174 -7.06 2.85 -4.15
C ALA A 174 -6.92 2.81 -5.67
N VAL A 175 -8.04 2.56 -6.38
CA VAL A 175 -8.04 2.50 -7.85
C VAL A 175 -7.82 3.89 -8.46
N VAL A 176 -8.37 4.95 -7.85
CA VAL A 176 -8.10 6.33 -8.27
C VAL A 176 -6.63 6.69 -8.06
N GLN A 177 -6.06 6.40 -6.88
CA GLN A 177 -4.64 6.65 -6.59
C GLN A 177 -3.72 5.96 -7.58
N LEU A 178 -4.02 4.70 -7.92
CA LEU A 178 -3.24 3.96 -8.90
C LEU A 178 -3.38 4.54 -10.31
N ALA A 179 -4.59 4.92 -10.72
CA ALA A 179 -4.83 5.52 -12.03
C ALA A 179 -4.10 6.85 -12.18
N ASP A 180 -4.22 7.73 -11.19
CA ASP A 180 -3.60 9.05 -11.22
C ASP A 180 -2.07 8.93 -11.20
N LEU A 181 -1.52 7.98 -10.42
CA LEU A 181 -0.09 7.71 -10.40
C LEU A 181 0.46 7.21 -11.75
N ILE A 182 -0.25 6.30 -12.41
CA ILE A 182 0.16 5.81 -13.73
C ILE A 182 0.05 6.95 -14.75
N MET A 183 -1.06 7.69 -14.77
CA MET A 183 -1.24 8.86 -15.65
C MET A 183 -0.10 9.87 -15.49
N GLU A 184 0.28 10.23 -14.26
CA GLU A 184 1.36 11.19 -13.98
C GLU A 184 2.70 10.72 -14.56
N ARG A 185 3.00 9.42 -14.42
CA ARG A 185 4.34 8.89 -14.72
C ARG A 185 4.54 8.49 -16.17
N THR A 186 3.45 8.35 -16.91
CA THR A 186 3.48 7.66 -18.20
C THR A 186 2.73 8.43 -19.25
N GLN A 187 1.88 9.39 -18.87
CA GLN A 187 1.20 10.35 -19.75
C GLN A 187 0.61 9.72 -21.03
N PRO A 188 -0.13 8.60 -20.93
CA PRO A 188 -0.74 7.97 -22.09
C PRO A 188 -1.95 8.81 -22.54
N ASP A 189 -2.41 8.59 -23.77
CA ASP A 189 -3.64 9.23 -24.27
C ASP A 189 -4.87 8.76 -23.49
N GLY A 190 -4.84 7.52 -22.98
CA GLY A 190 -5.88 6.97 -22.13
C GLY A 190 -5.38 5.96 -21.13
N LEU A 191 -6.04 5.92 -19.97
CA LEU A 191 -5.88 4.87 -18.97
C LEU A 191 -7.24 4.40 -18.48
N ALA A 192 -7.40 3.09 -18.38
CA ALA A 192 -8.53 2.43 -17.77
C ALA A 192 -8.05 1.47 -16.70
N ILE A 193 -8.73 1.44 -15.55
CA ILE A 193 -8.48 0.44 -14.52
C ILE A 193 -9.82 -0.17 -14.12
N VAL A 194 -9.87 -1.49 -14.04
CA VAL A 194 -10.98 -2.25 -13.46
C VAL A 194 -10.43 -3.09 -12.32
N MET A 195 -11.09 -3.04 -11.17
CA MET A 195 -10.77 -3.90 -10.03
C MET A 195 -12.02 -4.64 -9.58
N GLU A 196 -11.88 -5.95 -9.41
CA GLU A 196 -12.86 -6.81 -8.73
C GLU A 196 -12.21 -7.33 -7.45
N ALA A 197 -12.86 -7.16 -6.29
CA ALA A 197 -12.37 -7.75 -5.05
C ALA A 197 -13.49 -8.21 -4.10
N ARG A 198 -13.14 -9.21 -3.29
CA ARG A 198 -13.90 -9.65 -2.11
C ARG A 198 -13.38 -8.94 -0.87
N HIS A 199 -14.30 -8.55 0.00
CA HIS A 199 -14.03 -7.82 1.24
C HIS A 199 -14.30 -8.71 2.44
N TYR A 200 -13.26 -9.11 3.16
CA TYR A 200 -13.42 -10.02 4.32
C TYR A 200 -14.05 -9.35 5.54
N CYS A 201 -14.12 -8.01 5.56
CA CYS A 201 -14.94 -7.29 6.54
C CYS A 201 -16.45 -7.56 6.39
N MET A 202 -16.90 -8.06 5.22
CA MET A 202 -18.25 -8.55 4.97
C MET A 202 -18.32 -10.08 4.90
N ALA A 203 -17.31 -10.74 4.31
CA ALA A 203 -17.37 -12.19 4.08
C ALA A 203 -17.11 -13.03 5.33
N TRP A 204 -16.21 -12.60 6.21
CA TRP A 204 -15.83 -13.38 7.40
C TRP A 204 -16.66 -13.00 8.64
N ARG A 205 -17.12 -11.75 8.71
CA ARG A 205 -17.83 -11.20 9.88
C ARG A 205 -19.00 -10.31 9.46
N GLY A 206 -19.81 -9.89 10.42
CA GLY A 206 -20.97 -9.04 10.15
C GLY A 206 -22.02 -9.81 9.34
N VAL A 207 -22.27 -9.35 8.11
CA VAL A 207 -23.26 -9.95 7.19
C VAL A 207 -22.88 -11.35 6.69
N LYS A 208 -21.58 -11.69 6.67
CA LYS A 208 -21.05 -13.02 6.29
C LYS A 208 -21.43 -13.49 4.87
N ASP A 209 -21.50 -12.55 3.93
CA ASP A 209 -21.77 -12.85 2.52
C ASP A 209 -20.47 -13.25 1.81
N LEU A 210 -20.38 -14.51 1.37
CA LEU A 210 -19.19 -15.09 0.72
C LEU A 210 -19.13 -14.81 -0.79
N ASP A 211 -20.27 -14.50 -1.40
CA ASP A 211 -20.41 -14.42 -2.84
C ASP A 211 -20.29 -12.99 -3.37
N SER A 212 -20.64 -12.01 -2.52
CA SER A 212 -20.53 -10.59 -2.83
C SER A 212 -19.11 -10.17 -3.22
N LYS A 213 -19.04 -9.37 -4.28
CA LYS A 213 -17.82 -8.76 -4.81
C LYS A 213 -18.11 -7.31 -5.15
N MET A 214 -17.13 -6.46 -4.92
CA MET A 214 -17.16 -5.09 -5.39
C MET A 214 -16.35 -4.99 -6.68
N ILE A 215 -17.00 -4.49 -7.74
CA ILE A 215 -16.33 -4.12 -8.99
C ILE A 215 -16.39 -2.61 -9.13
N ASN A 216 -15.23 -1.97 -9.32
CA ASN A 216 -15.16 -0.56 -9.66
C ASN A 216 -14.21 -0.33 -10.84
N SER A 217 -14.40 0.79 -11.51
CA SER A 217 -13.53 1.18 -12.63
C SER A 217 -13.21 2.66 -12.61
N VAL A 218 -12.04 3.01 -13.14
CA VAL A 218 -11.58 4.38 -13.34
C VAL A 218 -11.17 4.52 -14.79
N MET A 219 -11.75 5.51 -15.47
CA MET A 219 -11.45 5.83 -16.87
C MET A 219 -10.85 7.23 -16.95
N ARG A 220 -9.78 7.39 -17.74
CA ARG A 220 -9.08 8.65 -17.98
C ARG A 220 -8.76 8.79 -19.47
N GLY A 221 -8.63 10.03 -19.94
CA GLY A 221 -8.23 10.32 -21.32
C GLY A 221 -9.16 9.70 -22.36
N ALA A 222 -8.60 9.03 -23.37
CA ALA A 222 -9.32 8.39 -24.46
C ALA A 222 -10.44 7.46 -23.99
N PHE A 223 -10.22 6.62 -22.96
CA PHE A 223 -11.26 5.73 -22.43
C PHE A 223 -12.48 6.47 -21.84
N LEU A 224 -12.28 7.70 -21.36
CA LEU A 224 -13.39 8.52 -20.86
C LEU A 224 -14.21 9.12 -22.00
N LYS A 225 -13.57 9.47 -23.11
CA LYS A 225 -14.17 10.20 -24.25
C LYS A 225 -14.71 9.28 -25.35
N ASP A 226 -14.11 8.11 -25.54
CA ASP A 226 -14.46 7.15 -26.58
C ASP A 226 -15.18 5.92 -26.01
N PRO A 227 -16.50 5.80 -26.23
CA PRO A 227 -17.25 4.62 -25.81
C PRO A 227 -16.86 3.33 -26.54
N ALA A 228 -16.35 3.39 -27.78
CA ALA A 228 -15.94 2.22 -28.53
C ALA A 228 -14.69 1.58 -27.91
N LEU A 229 -13.65 2.39 -27.67
CA LEU A 229 -12.45 1.96 -26.95
C LEU A 229 -12.77 1.40 -25.55
N ARG A 230 -13.69 2.04 -24.81
CA ARG A 230 -14.12 1.53 -23.50
C ARG A 230 -14.78 0.15 -23.62
N ARG A 231 -15.64 -0.07 -24.63
CA ARG A 231 -16.28 -1.37 -24.85
C ARG A 231 -15.27 -2.44 -25.23
N GLU A 232 -14.31 -2.10 -26.10
CA GLU A 232 -13.23 -3.01 -26.49
C GLU A 232 -12.44 -3.49 -25.27
N PHE A 233 -11.98 -2.56 -24.42
CA PHE A 233 -11.28 -2.92 -23.18
C PHE A 233 -12.11 -3.82 -22.25
N LEU A 234 -13.38 -3.47 -22.01
CA LEU A 234 -14.23 -4.27 -21.13
C LEU A 234 -14.55 -5.65 -21.72
N ALA A 235 -14.60 -5.79 -23.05
CA ALA A 235 -14.83 -7.07 -23.73
C ALA A 235 -13.58 -7.98 -23.70
N LEU A 236 -12.38 -7.39 -23.73
CA LEU A 236 -11.11 -8.12 -23.68
C LEU A 236 -10.69 -8.53 -22.26
N ILE A 237 -11.26 -7.93 -21.21
CA ILE A 237 -11.10 -8.45 -19.85
C ILE A 237 -11.76 -9.83 -19.80
N PRO A 238 -11.03 -10.90 -19.43
CA PRO A 238 -11.61 -12.23 -19.34
C PRO A 238 -12.82 -12.23 -18.41
N GLN A 239 -14.00 -12.52 -18.97
CA GLN A 239 -15.16 -12.89 -18.17
C GLN A 239 -14.90 -14.30 -17.63
N LYS A 240 -15.19 -14.52 -16.35
CA LYS A 240 -14.83 -15.77 -15.65
C LYS A 240 -15.36 -17.00 -16.36
N ASP A 241 -14.53 -18.05 -16.37
CA ASP A 241 -14.98 -19.45 -16.21
C ASP A 241 -15.50 -19.69 -14.77
#